data_AF-A0A933VMK3-F1
#
_entry.id   AF-A0A933VMK3-F1
#
_cell.length_a   1.000
_cell.length_b   1.000
_cell.length_c   1.000
_cell.angle_alpha   90.00
_cell.angle_beta   90.00
_cell.angle_gamma   90.00
#
_symmetry.space_group_name_H-M   'P 1'
#
loop_
_entity.id
_entity.type
_entity.pdbx_description
1 polymer ?
#
loop_
_entity_poly.entity_id
_entity_poly.type
_entity_poly.pdbx_seq_one_letter_code
_entity_poly.pdbx_strand_id
1 'polypeptide(L)'
;MRTFSKNFTRYGGIAASIILIAFGIGATVMGISGRAEVRDTIARENIVGTPDSSIPGQKVDTGSEAKAFADVMRKHTMEITGGQTYSEMGRFLDKNGKPTEDEKAAAIDPKSGKPVENGARN
;
A
#
# COMPACT_ATOMS: atom_id res chain seq x y z
N MET A 1 33.57 -36.73 33.02
CA MET A 1 32.25 -36.21 32.62
C MET A 1 32.41 -35.14 31.53
N ARG A 2 32.69 -35.50 30.27
CA ARG A 2 32.89 -34.53 29.15
C ARG A 2 32.49 -35.01 27.75
N THR A 3 32.04 -36.26 27.59
CA THR A 3 31.72 -36.88 26.29
C THR A 3 30.23 -36.91 25.95
N PHE A 4 29.35 -36.98 26.95
CA PHE A 4 27.88 -37.08 26.75
C PHE A 4 27.27 -35.84 26.08
N SER A 5 27.84 -34.64 26.31
CA SER A 5 27.36 -33.36 25.76
C SER A 5 27.69 -33.15 24.27
N LYS A 6 28.78 -33.75 23.75
CA LYS A 6 29.27 -33.51 22.39
C LYS A 6 28.40 -34.15 21.30
N ASN A 7 27.75 -35.28 21.61
CA ASN A 7 26.89 -35.98 20.65
C ASN A 7 25.48 -35.35 20.61
N PHE A 8 24.95 -34.94 21.77
CA PHE A 8 23.63 -34.31 21.88
C PHE A 8 23.56 -32.96 21.15
N THR A 9 24.60 -32.12 21.29
CA THR A 9 24.68 -30.83 20.57
C THR A 9 24.85 -31.01 19.06
N ARG A 10 25.56 -32.06 18.61
CA ARG A 10 25.70 -32.39 17.18
C ARG A 10 24.39 -32.88 16.57
N TYR A 11 23.70 -33.84 17.20
CA TYR A 11 22.40 -34.33 16.70
C TYR A 11 21.31 -33.26 16.80
N GLY A 12 21.29 -32.48 17.88
CA GLY A 12 20.38 -31.34 18.02
C GLY A 12 20.59 -30.28 16.94
N GLY A 13 21.85 -29.98 16.59
CA GLY A 13 22.19 -29.06 15.50
C GLY A 13 21.72 -29.55 14.13
N ILE A 14 21.89 -30.84 13.82
CA ILE A 14 21.42 -31.44 12.55
C ILE A 14 19.89 -31.46 12.49
N ALA A 15 19.21 -31.82 13.57
CA ALA A 15 17.74 -31.80 13.61
C ALA A 15 17.20 -30.37 13.43
N ALA A 16 17.80 -29.39 14.11
CA ALA A 16 17.42 -27.98 13.99
C ALA A 16 17.66 -27.43 12.57
N SER A 17 18.75 -27.83 11.90
CA SER A 17 19.02 -27.36 10.53
C SER A 17 17.99 -27.88 9.53
N ILE A 18 17.58 -29.15 9.64
CA ILE A 18 16.52 -29.73 8.79
C ILE A 18 15.21 -28.97 8.99
N ILE A 19 14.84 -28.68 10.24
CA ILE A 19 13.62 -27.92 10.55
C ILE A 19 13.70 -26.51 9.94
N LEU A 20 14.82 -25.81 10.10
CA LEU A 20 15.00 -24.47 9.54
C LEU A 20 14.98 -24.46 8.01
N ILE A 21 15.54 -25.48 7.36
CA ILE A 21 15.47 -25.63 5.90
C ILE A 21 14.02 -25.83 5.45
N ALA A 22 13.28 -26.73 6.10
CA ALA A 22 11.87 -26.96 5.78
C ALA A 22 11.03 -25.68 5.97
N PHE A 23 11.27 -24.96 7.05
CA PHE A 23 10.61 -23.68 7.30
C PHE A 23 10.98 -22.62 6.26
N GLY A 24 12.27 -22.53 5.88
CA GLY A 24 12.74 -21.60 4.84
C GLY A 24 12.13 -21.88 3.47
N ILE A 25 11.99 -23.15 3.09
CA ILE A 25 11.29 -23.56 1.87
C ILE A 25 9.81 -23.15 1.96
N GLY A 26 9.15 -23.46 3.08
CA GLY A 26 7.76 -23.08 3.32
C GLY A 26 7.54 -21.57 3.20
N ALA A 27 8.39 -20.76 3.83
CA ALA A 27 8.34 -19.29 3.75
C ALA A 27 8.55 -18.76 2.32
N THR A 28 9.46 -19.38 1.56
CA THR A 28 9.72 -19.00 0.16
C THR A 28 8.50 -19.29 -0.72
N VAL A 29 7.90 -20.48 -0.58
CA VAL A 29 6.69 -20.85 -1.33
C VAL A 29 5.53 -19.92 -0.98
N MET A 30 5.30 -19.64 0.30
CA MET A 30 4.26 -18.69 0.74
C MET A 30 4.48 -17.29 0.14
N GLY A 31 5.74 -16.83 0.07
CA GLY A 31 6.08 -15.55 -0.55
C GLY A 31 5.79 -15.51 -2.05
N ILE A 32 6.10 -16.59 -2.78
CA ILE A 32 5.83 -16.69 -4.23
C ILE A 32 4.32 -16.72 -4.49
N SER A 33 3.57 -17.53 -3.74
CA SER A 33 2.11 -17.63 -3.87
C SER A 33 1.43 -16.29 -3.59
N GLY A 34 1.86 -15.56 -2.57
CA GLY A 34 1.30 -14.23 -2.28
C GLY A 34 1.53 -13.23 -3.42
N ARG A 35 2.71 -13.26 -4.08
CA ARG A 35 2.95 -12.41 -5.25
C ARG A 35 2.11 -12.81 -6.46
N ALA A 36 1.91 -14.11 -6.67
CA ALA A 36 1.08 -14.62 -7.77
C ALA A 36 -0.39 -14.22 -7.58
N GLU A 37 -0.91 -14.32 -6.36
CA GLU A 37 -2.30 -13.93 -6.05
C GLU A 37 -2.57 -12.46 -6.36
N VAL A 38 -1.69 -11.55 -5.92
CA VAL A 38 -1.81 -10.11 -6.22
C VAL A 38 -1.73 -9.84 -7.73
N ARG A 39 -0.81 -10.51 -8.43
CA ARG A 39 -0.70 -10.35 -9.89
C ARG A 39 -1.99 -10.77 -10.60
N ASP A 40 -2.51 -11.93 -10.23
CA ASP A 40 -3.68 -12.51 -10.87
C ASP A 40 -4.96 -11.75 -10.50
N THR A 41 -5.05 -11.13 -9.31
CA THR A 41 -6.18 -10.25 -8.96
C THR A 41 -6.15 -8.96 -9.77
N ILE A 42 -5.00 -8.29 -9.88
CA ILE A 42 -4.87 -7.05 -10.65
C ILE A 42 -5.16 -7.30 -12.14
N ALA A 43 -4.63 -8.39 -12.71
CA ALA A 43 -4.86 -8.74 -14.12
C ALA A 43 -6.36 -8.95 -14.45
N ARG A 44 -7.16 -9.41 -13.48
CA ARG A 44 -8.63 -9.58 -13.64
C ARG A 44 -9.38 -8.26 -13.69
N GLU A 45 -8.89 -7.22 -13.02
CA GLU A 45 -9.53 -5.89 -13.01
C GLU A 45 -9.39 -5.16 -14.37
N ASN A 46 -8.61 -5.71 -15.32
CA ASN A 46 -8.39 -5.14 -16.66
C ASN A 46 -7.99 -3.65 -16.62
N ILE A 47 -7.15 -3.28 -15.67
CA ILE A 47 -6.62 -1.92 -15.55
C ILE A 47 -5.64 -1.67 -16.71
N VAL A 48 -5.75 -0.49 -17.32
CA VAL A 48 -4.90 -0.06 -18.43
C VAL A 48 -4.19 1.22 -18.04
N GLY A 49 -2.89 1.32 -18.35
CA GLY A 49 -2.09 2.50 -18.07
C GLY A 49 -2.63 3.74 -18.79
N THR A 50 -2.68 4.86 -18.07
CA THR A 50 -3.12 6.15 -18.60
C THR A 50 -2.11 6.74 -19.59
N PRO A 51 -2.53 7.67 -20.47
CA PRO A 51 -1.64 8.27 -21.48
C PRO A 51 -0.39 8.97 -20.92
N ASP A 52 -0.45 9.44 -19.67
CA ASP A 52 0.62 10.14 -18.97
C ASP A 52 1.50 9.22 -18.11
N SER A 53 1.21 7.91 -18.11
CA SER A 53 2.03 6.89 -17.44
C SER A 53 3.22 6.44 -18.29
N SER A 54 4.14 5.70 -17.68
CA SER A 54 5.23 5.02 -18.41
C SER A 54 4.78 3.75 -19.16
N ILE A 55 3.51 3.35 -19.01
CA ILE A 55 2.91 2.14 -19.60
C ILE A 55 1.59 2.46 -20.34
N PRO A 56 1.54 3.48 -21.21
CA PRO A 56 0.28 3.95 -21.79
C PRO A 56 -0.37 2.87 -22.66
N GLY A 57 -1.66 2.62 -22.41
CA GLY A 57 -2.43 1.62 -23.16
C GLY A 57 -2.06 0.16 -22.88
N GLN A 58 -1.09 -0.09 -22.00
CA GLN A 58 -0.70 -1.44 -21.59
C GLN A 58 -1.54 -1.92 -20.41
N LYS A 59 -1.79 -3.23 -20.35
CA LYS A 59 -2.43 -3.83 -19.18
C LYS A 59 -1.49 -3.71 -17.98
N VAL A 60 -2.08 -3.52 -16.81
CA VAL A 60 -1.38 -3.60 -15.53
C VAL A 60 -1.53 -5.04 -15.05
N ASP A 61 -0.56 -5.90 -15.35
CA ASP A 61 -0.58 -7.31 -14.95
C ASP A 61 0.74 -7.80 -14.33
N THR A 62 1.71 -6.90 -14.13
CA THR A 62 2.92 -7.14 -13.34
C THR A 62 3.07 -6.18 -12.16
N GLY A 63 3.91 -6.55 -11.19
CA GLY A 63 4.21 -5.66 -10.05
C GLY A 63 4.89 -4.35 -10.46
N SER A 64 5.71 -4.36 -11.52
CA SER A 64 6.34 -3.16 -12.06
C SER A 64 5.34 -2.21 -12.72
N GLU A 65 4.39 -2.75 -13.48
CA GLU A 65 3.31 -1.96 -14.07
C GLU A 65 2.37 -1.41 -13.00
N ALA A 66 2.03 -2.22 -12.00
CA ALA A 66 1.19 -1.78 -10.88
C ALA A 66 1.85 -0.61 -10.13
N LYS A 67 3.18 -0.66 -9.96
CA LYS A 67 3.94 0.47 -9.41
C LYS A 67 3.88 1.69 -10.34
N ALA A 68 4.10 1.52 -11.64
CA ALA A 68 4.04 2.63 -12.60
C ALA A 68 2.68 3.32 -12.60
N PHE A 69 1.60 2.56 -12.56
CA PHE A 69 0.24 3.08 -12.44
C PHE A 69 0.03 3.81 -11.10
N ALA A 70 0.47 3.23 -9.98
CA ALA A 70 0.39 3.86 -8.67
C ALA A 70 1.16 5.17 -8.58
N ASP A 71 2.33 5.27 -9.24
CA ASP A 71 3.13 6.50 -9.27
C ASP A 71 2.38 7.64 -9.99
N VAL A 72 1.63 7.34 -11.05
CA VAL A 72 0.76 8.32 -11.74
C VAL A 72 -0.42 8.73 -10.88
N MET A 73 -1.09 7.76 -10.25
CA MET A 73 -2.18 8.06 -9.31
C MET A 73 -1.68 8.98 -8.19
N ARG A 74 -0.49 8.69 -7.64
CA ARG A 74 0.16 9.50 -6.61
C ARG A 74 0.45 10.91 -7.09
N LYS A 75 0.95 11.06 -8.32
CA LYS A 75 1.21 12.36 -8.95
C LYS A 75 -0.08 13.19 -9.03
N HIS A 76 -1.15 12.65 -9.61
CA HIS A 76 -2.43 13.36 -9.71
C HIS A 76 -3.02 13.68 -8.34
N THR A 77 -2.93 12.76 -7.37
CA THR A 77 -3.34 13.07 -5.99
C THR A 77 -2.57 14.27 -5.45
N MET A 78 -1.24 14.30 -5.57
CA MET A 78 -0.44 15.42 -5.07
C MET A 78 -0.76 16.73 -5.79
N GLU A 79 -1.03 16.69 -7.10
CA GLU A 79 -1.42 17.89 -7.85
C GLU A 79 -2.78 18.43 -7.38
N ILE A 80 -3.75 17.55 -7.10
CA ILE A 80 -5.08 17.92 -6.60
C ILE A 80 -5.01 18.45 -5.17
N THR A 81 -4.21 17.82 -4.31
CA THR A 81 -4.14 18.15 -2.88
C THR A 81 -3.11 19.23 -2.55
N GLY A 82 -2.42 19.79 -3.56
CA GLY A 82 -1.37 20.77 -3.35
C GLY A 82 -0.13 20.21 -2.63
N GLY A 83 0.15 18.91 -2.80
CA GLY A 83 1.28 18.21 -2.21
C GLY A 83 1.01 17.56 -0.86
N GLN A 84 -0.26 17.56 -0.40
CA GLN A 84 -0.63 16.98 0.89
C GLN A 84 -1.04 15.51 0.76
N THR A 85 -0.64 14.70 1.73
CA THR A 85 -1.22 13.37 1.95
C THR A 85 -2.57 13.48 2.66
N TYR A 86 -3.39 12.44 2.58
CA TYR A 86 -4.71 12.40 3.23
C TYR A 86 -4.68 12.82 4.71
N SER A 87 -3.65 12.43 5.45
CA SER A 87 -3.47 12.78 6.87
C SER A 87 -3.11 14.25 7.11
N GLU A 88 -2.61 14.94 6.10
CA GLU A 88 -2.20 16.35 6.16
C GLU A 88 -3.31 17.30 5.70
N MET A 89 -4.39 16.75 5.14
CA MET A 89 -5.49 17.53 4.58
C MET A 89 -6.54 17.87 5.64
N GLY A 90 -6.88 19.16 5.70
CA GLY A 90 -8.03 19.67 6.44
C GLY A 90 -9.32 18.90 6.16
N ARG A 91 -10.08 18.51 7.19
CA ARG A 91 -11.40 17.86 7.04
C ARG A 91 -12.42 18.76 6.36
N PHE A 92 -12.35 20.05 6.60
CA PHE A 92 -13.33 21.04 6.15
C PHE A 92 -12.68 22.11 5.28
N LEU A 93 -13.52 22.90 4.62
CA LEU A 93 -13.11 24.12 3.94
C LEU A 93 -13.53 25.33 4.78
N ASP A 94 -12.64 26.29 4.96
CA ASP A 94 -12.97 27.58 5.57
C ASP A 94 -13.84 28.45 4.64
N LYS A 95 -14.24 29.64 5.10
CA LYS A 95 -15.03 30.60 4.29
C LYS A 95 -14.35 31.05 3.00
N ASN A 96 -13.03 30.90 2.90
CA ASN A 96 -12.23 31.24 1.73
C ASN A 96 -11.94 30.02 0.83
N GLY A 97 -12.47 28.85 1.17
CA GLY A 97 -12.22 27.60 0.47
C GLY A 97 -10.87 26.94 0.79
N LYS A 98 -10.17 27.36 1.86
CA LYS A 98 -8.90 26.74 2.28
C LYS A 98 -9.15 25.54 3.20
N PRO A 99 -8.38 24.45 3.07
CA PRO A 99 -8.48 23.31 3.98
C PRO A 99 -8.23 23.71 5.44
N THR A 100 -9.09 23.25 6.36
CA THR A 100 -8.95 23.43 7.80
C THR A 100 -9.41 22.16 8.54
N GLU A 101 -8.75 21.84 9.66
CA GLU A 101 -9.24 20.82 10.61
C GLU A 101 -10.25 21.39 11.61
N ASP A 102 -10.29 22.72 11.78
CA ASP A 102 -11.18 23.35 12.75
C ASP A 102 -12.60 23.48 12.19
N GLU A 103 -13.51 22.70 12.74
CA GLU A 103 -14.95 22.71 12.41
C GLU A 103 -15.58 24.08 12.66
N LYS A 104 -15.11 24.84 13.65
CA LYS A 104 -15.64 26.18 13.96
C LYS A 104 -15.20 27.23 12.93
N ALA A 105 -14.05 26.99 12.30
CA ALA A 105 -13.53 27.84 11.23
C ALA A 105 -14.09 27.46 9.84
N ALA A 106 -14.78 26.32 9.74
CA ALA A 106 -15.36 25.85 8.50
C ALA A 106 -16.46 26.80 7.98
N ALA A 107 -16.58 26.88 6.66
CA ALA A 107 -17.77 27.39 6.01
C ALA A 107 -18.96 26.51 6.36
N ILE A 108 -20.15 27.09 6.54
CA ILE A 108 -21.39 26.35 6.77
C ILE A 108 -22.18 26.32 5.47
N ASP A 109 -22.57 25.13 5.03
CA ASP A 109 -23.46 24.96 3.88
C ASP A 109 -24.87 25.47 4.23
N PRO A 110 -25.40 26.48 3.51
CA PRO A 110 -26.71 27.06 3.81
C PRO A 110 -27.89 26.11 3.60
N LYS A 111 -27.72 25.00 2.86
CA LYS A 111 -28.79 24.02 2.63
C LYS A 111 -28.86 22.96 3.73
N SER A 112 -27.71 22.45 4.15
CA SER A 112 -27.63 21.38 5.16
C SER A 112 -27.41 21.87 6.59
N GLY A 113 -26.93 23.11 6.76
CA GLY A 113 -26.53 23.67 8.05
C GLY A 113 -25.26 23.04 8.63
N LYS A 114 -24.51 22.25 7.84
CA LYS A 114 -23.30 21.54 8.27
C LYS A 114 -22.02 22.23 7.78
N PRO A 115 -20.87 22.00 8.44
CA PRO A 115 -19.56 22.37 7.90
C PRO A 115 -19.36 21.82 6.49
N VAL A 116 -18.82 22.66 5.59
CA VAL A 116 -18.46 22.26 4.24
C VAL A 116 -17.24 21.34 4.32
N GLU A 117 -17.42 20.09 3.89
CA GLU A 117 -16.34 19.10 3.88
C GLU A 117 -15.36 19.35 2.74
N ASN A 118 -14.09 19.03 2.98
CA ASN A 118 -13.06 19.09 1.97
C ASN A 118 -13.18 17.88 1.02
N GLY A 119 -13.79 18.11 -0.15
CA GLY A 119 -13.96 17.06 -1.16
C GLY A 119 -12.65 16.44 -1.65
N ALA A 120 -11.51 17.13 -1.54
CA ALA A 120 -10.23 16.53 -1.90
C ALA A 120 -9.76 15.47 -0.87
N ARG A 121 -10.37 15.44 0.32
CA ARG A 121 -10.14 14.43 1.37
C ARG A 121 -11.24 13.36 1.42
N ASN A 122 -12.32 13.46 0.64
CA ASN A 122 -13.47 12.55 0.74
C ASN A 122 -13.64 11.65 -0.49
#